data_AF-A0A2S0X9H2-F1
#
_entry.id   AF-A0A2S0X9H2-F1
#
_cell.length_a   1.000
_cell.length_b   1.000
_cell.length_c   1.000
_cell.angle_alpha   90.00
_cell.angle_beta   90.00
_cell.angle_gamma   90.00
#
_symmetry.space_group_name_H-M   'P 1'
#
loop_
_entity.id
_entity.type
_entity.pdbx_description
1 polymer ?
#
loop_
_entity_poly.entity_id
_entity_poly.type
_entity_poly.pdbx_seq_one_letter_code
_entity_poly.pdbx_strand_id
1 'polypeptide(L)'
;MKYLIFSVLLATVVYADHDHWQIQTAENLQSYREVCVTEHGITPEQIAKYKSWNFPDDEKTHVYINCIFNKMGLFDDKTGFNIDHLVLQLGQNQNKDEVKAKIEKCADKNENKDSAAVWAFRGMKCFIAENLPLVQTSLKKPA
;
A
#
# COMPACT_ATOMS: atom_id res chain seq x y z
N MET A 1 46.42 -42.68 -12.12
CA MET A 1 46.68 -41.27 -12.48
C MET A 1 46.10 -41.07 -13.87
N LYS A 2 45.20 -40.13 -14.18
CA LYS A 2 45.00 -38.77 -13.68
C LYS A 2 43.56 -38.41 -14.06
N TYR A 3 42.74 -38.07 -13.07
CA TYR A 3 41.39 -37.56 -13.29
C TYR A 3 41.48 -36.22 -14.02
N LEU A 4 41.02 -36.17 -15.27
CA LEU A 4 40.71 -34.90 -15.93
C LEU A 4 39.23 -34.61 -15.67
N ILE A 5 38.97 -34.13 -14.46
CA ILE A 5 37.71 -33.49 -14.10
C ILE A 5 37.75 -32.13 -14.79
N PHE A 6 37.04 -32.01 -15.92
CA PHE A 6 36.68 -30.71 -16.49
C PHE A 6 35.69 -30.06 -15.53
N SER A 7 36.22 -29.29 -14.57
CA SER A 7 35.44 -28.47 -13.67
C SER A 7 34.81 -27.33 -14.48
N VAL A 8 33.57 -27.55 -14.93
CA VAL A 8 32.68 -26.48 -15.38
C VAL A 8 32.32 -25.67 -14.13
N LEU A 9 33.02 -24.56 -13.93
CA LEU A 9 32.59 -23.49 -13.02
C LEU A 9 31.35 -22.84 -13.63
N LEU A 10 30.19 -23.46 -13.38
CA LEU A 10 28.91 -22.78 -13.51
C LEU A 10 28.86 -21.76 -12.36
N ALA A 11 29.26 -20.53 -12.64
CA ALA A 11 28.94 -19.41 -11.77
C ALA A 11 27.42 -19.22 -11.85
N THR A 12 26.69 -19.91 -10.98
CA THR A 12 25.29 -19.58 -10.72
C THR A 12 25.30 -18.21 -10.07
N VAL A 13 25.02 -17.18 -10.86
CA VAL A 13 24.66 -15.87 -10.34
C VAL A 13 23.35 -16.10 -9.59
N VAL A 14 23.45 -16.31 -8.28
CA VAL A 14 22.29 -16.26 -7.39
C VAL A 14 21.89 -14.79 -7.37
N TYR A 15 20.94 -14.41 -8.23
CA TYR A 15 20.24 -13.15 -8.08
C TYR A 15 19.44 -13.27 -6.79
N ALA A 16 20.04 -12.80 -5.69
CA ALA A 16 19.29 -12.48 -4.50
C ALA A 16 18.47 -11.23 -4.87
N ASP A 17 17.24 -11.43 -5.34
CA ASP A 17 16.22 -10.38 -5.34
C ASP A 17 15.96 -10.00 -3.89
N HIS A 18 16.79 -9.11 -3.36
CA HIS A 18 16.37 -8.29 -2.23
C HIS A 18 15.32 -7.36 -2.81
N ASP A 19 14.07 -7.75 -2.62
CA ASP A 19 12.86 -7.06 -3.04
C ASP A 19 12.85 -5.64 -2.44
N HIS A 20 13.53 -4.72 -3.11
CA HIS A 20 13.46 -3.31 -2.78
C HIS A 20 12.06 -2.86 -3.19
N TRP A 21 11.25 -2.50 -2.20
CA TRP A 21 9.95 -1.93 -2.44
C TRP A 21 10.04 -0.78 -3.45
N GLN A 22 9.14 -0.80 -4.44
CA GLN A 22 9.07 0.21 -5.50
C GLN A 22 7.83 1.07 -5.32
N ILE A 23 7.91 2.28 -5.86
CA ILE A 23 6.75 3.16 -5.97
C ILE A 23 5.65 2.45 -6.78
N GLN A 24 4.44 2.47 -6.23
CA GLN A 24 3.26 1.85 -6.82
C GLN A 24 2.61 2.79 -7.83
N THR A 25 2.43 2.30 -9.05
CA THR A 25 1.83 3.06 -10.15
C THR A 25 0.29 3.06 -10.06
N ALA A 26 -0.37 3.85 -10.90
CA ALA A 26 -1.82 3.82 -11.05
C ALA A 26 -2.32 2.44 -11.54
N GLU A 27 -1.54 1.75 -12.37
CA GLU A 27 -1.84 0.40 -12.87
C GLU A 27 -1.76 -0.62 -11.74
N ASN A 28 -0.71 -0.57 -10.91
CA ASN A 28 -0.61 -1.42 -9.72
C ASN A 28 -1.81 -1.21 -8.80
N LEU A 29 -2.16 0.05 -8.51
CA LEU A 29 -3.33 0.38 -7.68
C LEU A 29 -4.62 -0.18 -8.28
N GLN A 30 -4.81 -0.07 -9.60
CA GLN A 30 -5.99 -0.62 -10.26
C GLN A 30 -6.04 -2.15 -10.15
N SER A 31 -4.93 -2.83 -10.40
CA SER A 31 -4.81 -4.29 -10.24
C SER A 31 -5.12 -4.72 -8.80
N TYR A 32 -4.54 -4.05 -7.80
CA TYR A 32 -4.80 -4.40 -6.39
C TYR A 32 -6.25 -4.17 -5.98
N ARG A 33 -6.90 -3.12 -6.50
CA ARG A 33 -8.34 -2.91 -6.27
C ARG A 33 -9.17 -4.07 -6.80
N GLU A 34 -8.87 -4.56 -8.00
CA GLU A 34 -9.57 -5.71 -8.59
C GLU A 34 -9.37 -6.97 -7.76
N VAL A 35 -8.13 -7.26 -7.37
CA VAL A 35 -7.82 -8.40 -6.50
C VAL A 35 -8.57 -8.29 -5.17
N CYS A 36 -8.53 -7.14 -4.51
CA CYS A 36 -9.21 -6.94 -3.22
C CYS A 36 -10.74 -6.99 -3.34
N VAL A 37 -11.32 -6.55 -4.46
CA VAL A 37 -12.75 -6.73 -4.77
C VAL A 37 -13.11 -8.21 -4.80
N THR A 38 -12.31 -9.01 -5.51
CA THR A 38 -12.54 -10.45 -5.66
C THR A 38 -12.32 -11.19 -4.34
N GLU A 39 -11.21 -10.95 -3.64
CA GLU A 39 -10.85 -11.64 -2.39
C GLU A 39 -11.86 -11.40 -1.26
N HIS A 40 -12.39 -10.17 -1.16
CA HIS A 40 -13.30 -9.80 -0.08
C HIS A 40 -14.78 -9.73 -0.47
N GLY A 41 -15.11 -10.11 -1.71
CA GLY A 41 -16.48 -10.12 -2.21
C GLY A 41 -17.14 -8.75 -2.14
N ILE A 42 -16.45 -7.71 -2.59
CA ILE A 42 -16.97 -6.33 -2.61
C ILE A 42 -18.03 -6.24 -3.71
N THR A 43 -19.22 -5.74 -3.35
CA THR A 43 -20.35 -5.72 -4.28
C THR A 43 -20.24 -4.59 -5.31
N PRO A 44 -20.92 -4.69 -6.47
CA PRO A 44 -20.97 -3.60 -7.45
C PRO A 44 -21.45 -2.25 -6.86
N GLU A 45 -22.38 -2.29 -5.90
CA GLU A 45 -22.85 -1.09 -5.19
C GLU A 45 -21.75 -0.44 -4.35
N GLN A 46 -20.98 -1.25 -3.62
CA GLN A 46 -19.84 -0.77 -2.83
C GLN A 46 -18.74 -0.22 -3.75
N ILE A 47 -18.44 -0.90 -4.86
CA ILE A 47 -17.49 -0.42 -5.87
C ILE A 47 -17.94 0.95 -6.41
N ALA A 48 -19.23 1.13 -6.70
CA ALA A 48 -19.75 2.42 -7.16
C ALA A 48 -19.52 3.53 -6.12
N LYS A 49 -19.74 3.26 -4.83
CA LYS A 49 -19.43 4.19 -3.73
C LYS A 49 -17.94 4.53 -3.67
N TYR A 50 -17.07 3.52 -3.73
CA TYR A 50 -15.62 3.72 -3.69
C TYR A 50 -15.11 4.53 -4.89
N LYS A 51 -15.65 4.27 -6.09
CA LYS A 51 -15.36 5.05 -7.30
C LYS A 51 -15.83 6.51 -7.21
N SER A 52 -16.86 6.78 -6.40
CA SER A 52 -17.32 8.13 -6.09
C SER A 52 -16.70 8.70 -4.81
N TRP A 53 -15.61 8.11 -4.31
CA TRP A 53 -14.90 8.56 -3.10
C TRP A 53 -15.71 8.51 -1.82
N ASN A 54 -16.78 7.73 -1.83
CA ASN A 54 -17.56 7.43 -0.64
C ASN A 54 -17.05 6.12 -0.03
N PHE A 55 -16.28 6.25 1.04
CA PHE A 55 -15.79 5.14 1.85
C PHE A 55 -16.53 5.14 3.19
N PRO A 56 -17.70 4.47 3.28
CA PRO A 56 -18.43 4.34 4.53
C PRO A 56 -17.58 3.66 5.61
N ASP A 57 -17.82 4.03 6.86
CA ASP A 57 -17.19 3.42 8.03
C ASP A 57 -17.88 2.09 8.32
N ASP A 58 -17.58 1.08 7.51
CA ASP A 58 -18.12 -0.27 7.61
C ASP A 58 -17.05 -1.34 7.41
N GLU A 59 -17.32 -2.54 7.90
CA GLU A 59 -16.37 -3.67 7.89
C GLU A 59 -15.83 -3.95 6.48
N LYS A 60 -16.70 -3.91 5.46
CA LYS A 60 -16.32 -4.20 4.07
C LYS A 60 -15.35 -3.15 3.51
N THR A 61 -15.56 -1.90 3.86
CA THR A 61 -14.67 -0.81 3.47
C THR A 61 -13.34 -0.92 4.21
N HIS A 62 -13.36 -1.29 5.49
CA HIS A 62 -12.14 -1.46 6.28
C HIS A 62 -11.25 -2.56 5.69
N VAL A 63 -11.81 -3.74 5.41
CA VAL A 63 -11.03 -4.85 4.83
C VAL A 63 -10.55 -4.52 3.41
N TYR A 64 -11.35 -3.83 2.61
CA TYR A 64 -10.95 -3.42 1.26
C TYR A 64 -9.74 -2.47 1.27
N ILE A 65 -9.75 -1.46 2.14
CA ILE A 65 -8.64 -0.50 2.26
C ILE A 65 -7.39 -1.15 2.83
N ASN A 66 -7.53 -1.98 3.87
CA ASN A 66 -6.42 -2.74 4.43
C ASN A 66 -5.79 -3.68 3.39
N CYS A 67 -6.59 -4.37 2.59
CA CYS A 67 -6.09 -5.23 1.52
C CYS A 67 -5.24 -4.43 0.50
N ILE A 68 -5.72 -3.25 0.07
CA ILE A 68 -4.97 -2.41 -0.87
C ILE A 68 -3.66 -1.94 -0.26
N PHE A 69 -3.68 -1.46 1.00
CA PHE A 69 -2.48 -0.95 1.64
C PHE A 69 -1.43 -2.05 1.87
N ASN A 70 -1.86 -3.26 2.22
CA ASN A 70 -0.98 -4.43 2.32
C ASN A 70 -0.37 -4.77 0.95
N LYS A 71 -1.16 -4.86 -0.13
CA LYS A 71 -0.63 -5.18 -1.46
C LYS A 71 0.30 -4.10 -2.02
N MET A 72 0.07 -2.84 -1.65
CA MET A 72 0.99 -1.74 -1.97
C MET A 72 2.23 -1.70 -1.07
N GLY A 73 2.33 -2.54 -0.04
CA GLY A 73 3.42 -2.54 0.93
C GLY A 73 3.46 -1.30 1.82
N LEU A 74 2.34 -0.58 1.96
CA LEU A 74 2.22 0.64 2.78
C LEU A 74 1.83 0.33 4.23
N PHE A 75 1.32 -0.88 4.47
CA PHE A 75 0.84 -1.36 5.75
C PHE A 75 1.11 -2.86 5.86
N ASP A 76 1.35 -3.32 7.08
CA ASP A 76 1.39 -4.73 7.45
C ASP A 76 0.49 -4.95 8.67
N ASP A 77 -0.29 -6.03 8.67
CA ASP A 77 -1.30 -6.27 9.71
C ASP A 77 -0.73 -6.43 11.12
N LYS A 78 0.57 -6.74 11.25
CA LYS A 78 1.25 -6.91 12.54
C LYS A 78 2.05 -5.69 12.92
N THR A 79 2.78 -5.11 11.97
CA THR A 79 3.72 -4.00 12.25
C THR A 79 3.16 -2.63 11.95
N GLY A 80 2.02 -2.54 11.26
CA GLY A 80 1.34 -1.28 10.95
C GLY A 80 1.87 -0.58 9.71
N PHE A 81 1.77 0.75 9.71
CA PHE A 81 2.18 1.59 8.59
C PHE A 81 3.69 1.57 8.35
N ASN A 82 4.09 1.37 7.09
CA ASN A 82 5.47 1.58 6.67
C ASN A 82 5.68 3.05 6.31
N ILE A 83 6.25 3.82 7.24
CA ILE A 83 6.44 5.27 7.10
C ILE A 83 7.31 5.61 5.89
N ASP A 84 8.40 4.88 5.67
CA ASP A 84 9.33 5.15 4.57
C ASP A 84 8.65 4.96 3.21
N HIS A 85 7.90 3.86 3.05
CA HIS A 85 7.13 3.60 1.83
C HIS A 85 6.03 4.64 1.62
N LEU A 86 5.32 5.03 2.69
CA LEU A 86 4.30 6.09 2.62
C LEU A 86 4.89 7.44 2.20
N VAL A 87 6.05 7.83 2.73
CA VAL A 87 6.73 9.09 2.36
C VAL A 87 7.16 9.06 0.90
N LEU A 88 7.73 7.93 0.44
CA LEU A 88 8.11 7.75 -0.96
C LEU A 88 6.90 7.75 -1.89
N GLN A 89 5.80 7.09 -1.51
CA GLN A 89 4.59 6.99 -2.33
C GLN A 89 3.82 8.31 -2.37
N LEU A 90 3.52 8.90 -1.22
CA LEU A 90 2.61 10.06 -1.10
C LEU A 90 3.33 11.40 -1.27
N GLY A 91 4.67 11.42 -1.12
CA GLY A 91 5.50 12.61 -1.24
C GLY A 91 6.08 12.86 -2.62
N GLN A 92 5.61 12.16 -3.64
CA GLN A 92 6.02 12.40 -5.03
C GLN A 92 5.74 13.85 -5.42
N ASN A 93 6.75 14.52 -5.97
CA ASN A 93 6.68 15.92 -6.42
C ASN A 93 6.37 16.94 -5.31
N GLN A 94 6.66 16.61 -4.06
CA GLN A 94 6.42 17.44 -2.88
C GLN A 94 7.66 17.53 -1.99
N ASN A 95 7.63 18.43 -1.00
CA ASN A 95 8.62 18.40 0.08
C ASN A 95 8.39 17.16 0.96
N LYS A 96 9.35 16.23 0.93
CA LYS A 96 9.27 14.96 1.66
C LYS A 96 9.20 15.14 3.18
N ASP A 97 9.81 16.19 3.73
CA ASP A 97 9.80 16.43 5.18
C ASP A 97 8.41 16.87 5.66
N GLU A 98 7.73 17.73 4.87
CA GLU A 98 6.35 18.14 5.17
C GLU A 98 5.39 16.95 5.08
N VAL A 99 5.55 16.11 4.05
CA VAL A 99 4.74 14.90 3.86
C VAL A 99 4.99 13.90 4.98
N LYS A 100 6.24 13.70 5.38
CA LYS A 100 6.61 12.84 6.50
C LYS A 100 5.95 13.27 7.80
N ALA A 101 5.99 14.57 8.12
CA ALA A 101 5.34 15.09 9.33
C ALA A 101 3.83 14.79 9.37
N LYS A 102 3.14 14.96 8.22
CA LYS A 102 1.71 14.61 8.10
C LYS A 102 1.45 13.11 8.22
N ILE A 103 2.32 12.28 7.64
CA ILE A 103 2.22 10.82 7.75
C ILE A 103 2.42 10.37 9.20
N GLU A 104 3.47 10.83 9.88
CA GLU A 104 3.77 10.47 11.28
C GLU A 104 2.66 10.90 12.24
N LYS A 105 1.96 12.00 11.95
CA LYS A 105 0.77 12.42 12.70
C LYS A 105 -0.39 11.43 12.59
N CYS A 106 -0.53 10.75 11.46
CA CYS A 106 -1.66 9.87 11.15
C CYS A 106 -1.36 8.38 11.36
N ALA A 107 -0.11 7.97 11.17
CA ALA A 107 0.35 6.59 11.26
C ALA A 107 0.60 6.19 12.73
N ASP A 108 -0.49 6.09 13.50
CA ASP A 108 -0.44 5.70 14.91
C ASP A 108 0.03 4.24 15.12
N LYS A 109 0.40 3.90 16.36
CA LYS A 109 0.94 2.57 16.74
C LYS A 109 -0.13 1.55 17.19
N ASN A 110 -1.41 1.82 16.91
CA ASN A 110 -2.55 1.00 17.32
C ASN A 110 -2.66 0.73 18.83
N GLU A 111 -2.44 1.74 19.67
CA GLU A 111 -2.55 1.60 21.13
C GLU A 111 -3.94 1.13 21.59
N ASN A 112 -4.96 1.43 20.78
CA ASN A 112 -6.35 0.99 20.97
C ASN A 112 -6.58 -0.50 20.70
N LYS A 113 -5.60 -1.20 20.10
CA LYS A 113 -5.66 -2.62 19.72
C LYS A 113 -6.81 -2.95 18.78
N ASP A 114 -7.11 -2.04 17.86
CA ASP A 114 -8.10 -2.28 16.82
C ASP A 114 -7.62 -3.39 15.87
N SER A 115 -8.56 -4.00 15.14
CA SER A 115 -8.19 -4.88 14.04
C SER A 115 -7.34 -4.14 13.00
N ALA A 116 -6.48 -4.87 12.29
CA ALA A 116 -5.65 -4.32 11.21
C ALA A 116 -6.48 -3.55 10.16
N ALA A 117 -7.69 -4.05 9.86
CA ALA A 117 -8.63 -3.42 8.95
C ALA A 117 -9.07 -2.02 9.42
N VAL A 118 -9.49 -1.92 10.68
CA VAL A 118 -9.91 -0.65 11.29
C VAL A 118 -8.72 0.30 11.44
N TRP A 119 -7.54 -0.22 11.79
CA TRP A 119 -6.31 0.59 11.93
C TRP A 119 -5.89 1.20 10.59
N ALA A 120 -5.81 0.40 9.53
CA ALA A 120 -5.48 0.89 8.19
C ALA A 120 -6.51 1.94 7.71
N PHE A 121 -7.79 1.69 7.95
CA PHE A 121 -8.86 2.62 7.57
C PHE A 121 -8.79 3.95 8.32
N ARG A 122 -8.53 3.92 9.64
CA ARG A 122 -8.33 5.14 10.45
C ARG A 122 -7.19 5.99 9.89
N GLY A 123 -6.05 5.36 9.56
CA GLY A 123 -4.94 6.08 8.95
C GLY A 123 -5.30 6.67 7.59
N MET A 124 -6.01 5.93 6.71
CA MET A 124 -6.49 6.48 5.43
C MET A 124 -7.38 7.71 5.63
N LYS A 125 -8.33 7.67 6.57
CA LYS A 125 -9.20 8.82 6.88
C LYS A 125 -8.40 10.03 7.32
N CYS A 126 -7.36 9.82 8.14
CA CYS A 126 -6.45 10.88 8.55
C CYS A 126 -5.63 11.44 7.38
N PHE A 127 -5.07 10.58 6.51
CA PHE A 127 -4.33 11.00 5.32
C PHE A 127 -5.18 11.84 4.35
N ILE A 128 -6.46 11.51 4.20
CA ILE A 128 -7.43 12.31 3.43
C ILE A 128 -7.62 13.68 4.11
N ALA A 129 -7.82 13.72 5.43
CA ALA A 129 -8.02 14.96 6.18
C ALA A 129 -6.79 15.89 6.17
N GLU A 130 -5.58 15.34 6.16
CA GLU A 130 -4.32 16.09 6.03
C GLU A 130 -4.03 16.54 4.58
N ASN A 131 -4.95 16.28 3.65
CA ASN A 131 -4.87 16.66 2.24
C ASN A 131 -3.58 16.18 1.55
N LEU A 132 -3.16 14.93 1.80
CA LEU A 132 -1.96 14.39 1.16
C LEU A 132 -2.10 14.42 -0.38
N PRO A 133 -1.19 15.08 -1.12
CA PRO A 133 -1.40 15.43 -2.53
C PRO A 133 -1.63 14.24 -3.47
N LEU A 134 -0.95 13.11 -3.27
CA LEU A 134 -1.18 11.92 -4.12
C LEU A 134 -2.56 11.28 -3.86
N VAL A 135 -3.05 11.34 -2.62
CA VAL A 135 -4.43 10.95 -2.29
C VAL A 135 -5.39 11.88 -3.05
N GLN A 136 -5.10 13.19 -3.06
CA GLN A 136 -5.87 14.21 -3.78
C GLN A 136 -5.82 14.10 -5.31
N THR A 137 -4.70 13.68 -5.89
CA THR A 137 -4.58 13.44 -7.34
C THR A 137 -5.28 12.16 -7.73
N SER A 138 -5.18 11.12 -6.90
CA SER A 138 -5.97 9.90 -7.09
C SER A 138 -7.47 10.21 -7.00
N LEU A 139 -7.86 11.14 -6.11
CA LEU A 139 -9.23 11.68 -5.90
C LEU A 139 -9.83 12.37 -7.13
N LYS A 140 -9.01 12.91 -8.03
CA LYS A 140 -9.50 13.58 -9.24
C LYS A 140 -9.75 12.53 -10.32
N LYS A 141 -11.02 12.45 -10.75
CA LYS A 141 -11.44 11.68 -11.93
C LYS A 141 -10.50 12.04 -13.10
N PRO A 142 -9.96 11.08 -13.87
CA PRO A 142 -9.35 11.43 -15.14
C PRO A 142 -10.41 12.18 -15.96
N ALA A 143 -10.00 13.33 -16.51
CA ALA A 143 -10.82 14.12 -17.42
C ALA A 143 -11.21 13.28 -18.65
#